data_AF-X8J5Q1-F1
#
_entry.id   AF-X8J5Q1-F1
#
_cell.length_a   1.000
_cell.length_b   1.000
_cell.length_c   1.000
_cell.angle_alpha   90.00
_cell.angle_beta   90.00
_cell.angle_gamma   90.00
#
_symmetry.space_group_name_H-M   'P 1'
#
loop_
_entity.id
_entity.type
_entity.pdbx_description
1 polymer ?
#
loop_
_entity_poly.entity_id
_entity_poly.type
_entity_poly.pdbx_seq_one_letter_code
_entity_poly.pdbx_strand_id
1 'polypeptide(L)'
;MGQAQASSTWDTYEPHCDIAPGMYRIIHDGTNKVLQIHEENHKTLIIRDRQGQGSDNSRAQNDHWFILRSGDAFIFKHYQSESYISGLLGLPVGAQPLCATRYPTTWAVRRKKDSLKCAITIPVDWDEFRPKDSYIGIGVNSTSVRLCIIPFAKKEELDQLWRLERIGDTTYEEDCANNARELERQLQAANSRCTSDELELLAMKQKLVAKEVELANMQSELGKQGEVLKAVQNASRKQAAELKEQHKVLDAIKKLLNAKEPTISEDDEKSEDSGVLREKVQEVFSGEKEPPNLEVGTDEAVKDDTVGDRGLEGADVENYAVENSLNKQVPSSTTQEQQRKGVESHSLSNATTEQSLPEPAAIPRIGIQTVQPLPASVEQKLAEIGFFHFG
;
A
#
# COMPACT_ATOMS: atom_id res chain seq x y z
N MET A 1 -24.09 57.41 -12.91
CA MET A 1 -24.85 56.40 -12.13
C MET A 1 -23.85 55.46 -11.49
N GLY A 2 -23.65 55.54 -10.17
CA GLY A 2 -22.73 54.64 -9.46
C GLY A 2 -23.41 53.30 -9.20
N GLN A 3 -22.84 52.21 -9.67
CA GLN A 3 -23.22 50.88 -9.22
C GLN A 3 -22.78 50.76 -7.75
N ALA A 4 -23.74 50.69 -6.83
CA ALA A 4 -23.44 50.27 -5.47
C ALA A 4 -22.92 48.82 -5.55
N GLN A 5 -21.64 48.62 -5.24
CA GLN A 5 -21.11 47.28 -5.02
C GLN A 5 -21.88 46.69 -3.84
N ALA A 6 -22.67 45.64 -4.10
CA ALA A 6 -23.32 44.90 -3.04
C ALA A 6 -22.21 44.22 -2.23
N SER A 7 -21.94 44.75 -1.02
CA SER A 7 -21.04 44.11 -0.06
C SER A 7 -21.52 42.67 0.13
N SER A 8 -20.59 41.73 0.03
CA SER A 8 -20.88 40.32 0.23
C SER A 8 -21.21 40.12 1.70
N THR A 9 -22.22 39.31 2.02
CA THR A 9 -22.54 38.95 3.41
C THR A 9 -21.30 38.41 4.16
N TRP A 10 -20.35 37.84 3.41
CA TRP A 10 -19.06 37.34 3.91
C TRP A 10 -18.08 38.40 4.38
N ASP A 11 -18.20 39.66 3.95
CA ASP A 11 -17.36 40.75 4.42
C ASP A 11 -17.54 41.01 5.93
N THR A 12 -18.66 40.51 6.48
CA THR A 12 -18.98 40.54 7.91
C THR A 12 -18.42 39.35 8.69
N TYR A 13 -17.76 38.38 8.03
CA TYR A 13 -17.20 37.20 8.67
C TYR A 13 -15.67 37.18 8.56
N GLU A 14 -15.01 36.83 9.65
CA GLU A 14 -13.56 36.67 9.71
C GLU A 14 -13.17 35.22 10.03
N PRO A 15 -12.08 34.69 9.47
CA PRO A 15 -11.51 33.42 9.89
C PRO A 15 -11.25 33.44 11.40
N HIS A 16 -11.89 32.53 12.15
CA HIS A 16 -11.84 32.54 13.60
C HIS A 16 -10.63 31.72 14.08
N CYS A 17 -9.43 32.31 14.02
CA CYS A 17 -8.17 31.63 14.37
C CYS A 17 -7.91 31.54 15.89
N ASP A 18 -8.70 32.23 16.72
CA ASP A 18 -8.57 32.34 18.19
C ASP A 18 -9.40 31.32 18.97
N ILE A 19 -10.08 30.37 18.32
CA ILE A 19 -10.74 29.27 19.03
C ILE A 19 -9.67 28.37 19.65
N ALA A 20 -9.53 28.44 20.97
CA ALA A 20 -8.61 27.58 21.70
C ALA A 20 -9.07 26.11 21.63
N PRO A 21 -8.16 25.14 21.41
CA PRO A 21 -8.50 23.74 21.53
C PRO A 21 -9.09 23.42 22.92
N GLY A 22 -10.07 22.53 22.97
CA GLY A 22 -10.74 22.20 24.24
C GLY A 22 -12.12 21.61 24.05
N MET A 23 -12.89 21.54 25.13
CA MET A 23 -14.23 20.98 25.15
C MET A 23 -15.28 22.10 25.01
N TYR A 24 -16.23 21.91 24.10
CA TYR A 24 -17.24 22.89 23.73
C TYR A 24 -18.63 22.25 23.56
N ARG A 25 -19.65 23.07 23.78
CA ARG A 25 -21.01 22.89 23.28
C ARG A 25 -21.16 23.69 21.99
N ILE A 26 -21.72 23.06 20.98
CA ILE A 26 -22.03 23.70 19.70
C ILE A 26 -23.53 23.99 19.69
N ILE A 27 -23.89 25.27 19.78
CA ILE A 27 -25.27 25.73 19.99
C ILE A 27 -25.77 26.38 18.71
N HIS A 28 -26.92 25.93 18.21
CA HIS A 28 -27.59 26.55 17.08
C HIS A 28 -28.18 27.91 17.48
N ASP A 29 -27.82 28.98 16.77
CA ASP A 29 -28.19 30.35 17.15
C ASP A 29 -29.70 30.59 17.06
N GLY A 30 -30.35 30.11 16.00
CA GLY A 30 -31.77 30.34 15.76
C GLY A 30 -32.72 29.59 16.70
N THR A 31 -32.30 28.45 17.24
CA THR A 31 -33.17 27.59 18.08
C THR A 31 -32.68 27.44 19.52
N ASN A 32 -31.46 27.91 19.83
CA ASN A 32 -30.79 27.72 21.11
C ASN A 32 -30.64 26.24 21.52
N LYS A 33 -30.73 25.32 20.56
CA LYS A 33 -30.54 23.88 20.74
C LYS A 33 -29.08 23.50 20.54
N VAL A 34 -28.64 22.44 21.22
CA VAL A 34 -27.26 21.93 21.13
C VAL A 34 -27.15 20.83 20.10
N LEU A 35 -26.03 20.79 19.40
CA LEU A 35 -25.64 19.70 18.52
C LEU A 35 -25.30 18.46 19.35
N GLN A 36 -25.97 17.35 19.05
CA GLN A 36 -25.83 16.08 19.74
C GLN A 36 -25.75 14.90 18.78
N ILE A 37 -25.19 13.79 19.25
CA ILE A 37 -25.36 12.48 18.63
C ILE A 37 -26.70 11.89 19.08
N HIS A 38 -27.47 11.35 18.15
CA HIS A 38 -28.74 10.67 18.45
C HIS A 38 -28.50 9.44 19.33
N GLU A 39 -29.23 9.34 20.44
CA GLU A 39 -29.05 8.30 21.47
C GLU A 39 -29.21 6.88 20.92
N GLU A 40 -30.22 6.64 20.08
CA GLU A 40 -30.48 5.32 19.49
C GLU A 40 -29.68 5.05 18.21
N ASN A 41 -29.15 6.10 17.57
CA ASN A 41 -28.46 6.00 16.29
C ASN A 41 -27.20 6.84 16.31
N HIS A 42 -26.11 6.24 16.80
CA HIS A 42 -24.83 6.92 17.02
C HIS A 42 -24.15 7.49 15.77
N LYS A 43 -24.73 7.30 14.57
CA LYS A 43 -24.27 7.93 13.33
C LYS A 43 -25.03 9.21 12.98
N THR A 44 -26.19 9.44 13.58
CA THR A 44 -27.06 10.57 13.26
C THR A 44 -26.75 11.74 14.17
N LEU A 45 -26.53 12.91 13.58
CA LEU A 45 -26.42 14.17 14.29
C LEU A 45 -27.76 14.88 14.30
N ILE A 46 -28.13 15.45 15.46
CA ILE A 46 -29.38 16.16 15.68
C ILE A 46 -29.14 17.42 16.50
N ILE A 47 -30.10 18.35 16.45
CA ILE A 47 -30.18 19.42 17.44
C ILE A 47 -31.29 19.11 18.45
N ARG A 48 -31.00 19.22 19.74
CA ARG A 48 -31.98 19.01 20.82
C ARG A 48 -31.80 20.06 21.91
N ASP A 49 -32.80 20.18 22.78
CA ASP A 49 -32.70 21.07 23.93
C ASP A 49 -31.54 20.64 24.82
N ARG A 50 -30.90 21.62 25.47
CA ARG A 50 -29.77 21.36 26.38
C ARG A 50 -30.22 20.38 27.45
N GLN A 51 -29.55 19.24 27.55
CA GLN A 51 -29.84 18.26 28.58
C GLN A 51 -29.50 18.89 29.94
N GLY A 52 -30.47 18.94 30.85
CA GLY A 52 -30.30 19.56 32.15
C GLY A 52 -29.15 18.90 32.92
N GLN A 53 -28.25 19.71 33.50
CA GLN A 53 -27.09 19.25 34.27
C GLN A 53 -27.43 18.59 35.62
N GLY A 54 -28.71 18.36 35.93
CA GLY A 54 -29.14 17.89 37.24
C GLY A 54 -30.21 16.80 37.13
N SER A 55 -29.80 15.54 37.28
CA SER A 55 -30.38 14.60 38.27
C SER A 55 -29.90 13.15 38.07
N ASP A 56 -29.29 12.81 36.93
CA ASP A 56 -28.69 11.50 36.70
C ASP A 56 -27.33 11.69 36.00
N ASN A 57 -26.26 11.56 36.78
CA ASN A 57 -24.86 11.67 36.33
C ASN A 57 -24.46 10.67 35.22
N SER A 58 -25.39 9.83 34.77
CA SER A 58 -25.20 8.82 33.73
C SER A 58 -25.86 9.17 32.38
N ARG A 59 -26.71 10.21 32.31
CA ARG A 59 -27.22 10.68 31.01
C ARG A 59 -26.11 11.40 30.28
N ALA A 60 -25.52 10.62 29.38
CA ALA A 60 -24.37 10.86 28.52
C ALA A 60 -24.21 12.31 28.07
N GLN A 61 -22.98 12.81 28.17
CA GLN A 61 -22.50 14.11 27.67
C GLN A 61 -22.50 14.11 26.13
N ASN A 62 -23.65 13.83 25.53
CA ASN A 62 -23.87 13.65 24.09
C ASN A 62 -23.81 14.98 23.30
N ASP A 63 -23.73 16.11 24.01
CA ASP A 63 -23.57 17.46 23.48
C ASP A 63 -22.14 18.01 23.65
N HIS A 64 -21.19 17.22 24.15
CA HIS A 64 -19.82 17.65 24.40
C HIS A 64 -18.90 17.27 23.23
N TRP A 65 -18.22 18.27 22.68
CA TRP A 65 -17.34 18.14 21.52
C TRP A 65 -15.96 18.70 21.86
N PHE A 66 -14.92 17.89 21.63
CA PHE A 66 -13.56 18.39 21.57
C PHE A 66 -13.32 19.08 20.23
N ILE A 67 -12.89 20.34 20.30
CA ILE A 67 -12.39 21.09 19.16
C ILE A 67 -10.87 20.97 19.16
N LEU A 68 -10.32 20.40 18.10
CA LEU A 68 -8.89 20.19 17.88
C LEU A 68 -8.44 21.02 16.68
N ARG A 69 -7.22 21.59 16.73
CA ARG A 69 -6.66 22.36 15.62
C ARG A 69 -6.04 21.42 14.58
N SER A 70 -6.30 21.69 13.30
CA SER A 70 -5.75 20.99 12.15
C SER A 70 -5.37 22.02 11.09
N GLY A 71 -4.11 22.46 11.11
CA GLY A 71 -3.64 23.62 10.34
C GLY A 71 -4.39 24.90 10.70
N ASP A 72 -5.02 25.53 9.70
CA ASP A 72 -5.85 26.74 9.82
C ASP A 72 -7.34 26.44 10.07
N ALA A 73 -7.67 25.17 10.31
CA ALA A 73 -9.02 24.70 10.48
C ALA A 73 -9.13 23.79 11.72
N PHE A 74 -10.31 23.19 11.91
CA PHE A 74 -10.68 22.50 13.14
C PHE A 74 -11.27 21.12 12.86
N ILE A 75 -11.07 20.21 13.81
CA ILE A 75 -11.72 18.90 13.86
C ILE A 75 -12.62 18.89 15.10
N PHE A 76 -13.85 18.42 14.92
CA PHE A 76 -14.82 18.27 16.00
C PHE A 76 -14.97 16.79 16.36
N LYS A 77 -14.38 16.37 17.49
CA LYS A 77 -14.45 15.01 18.01
C LYS A 77 -15.48 14.93 19.14
N HIS A 78 -16.43 14.02 19.06
CA HIS A 78 -17.38 13.79 20.13
C HIS A 78 -16.68 13.22 21.37
N TYR A 79 -17.07 13.71 22.55
CA TYR A 79 -16.43 13.34 23.81
C TYR A 79 -16.46 11.82 24.09
N GLN A 80 -17.61 11.16 23.86
CA GLN A 80 -17.81 9.77 24.30
C GLN A 80 -17.71 8.70 23.20
N SER A 81 -18.00 9.04 21.95
CA SER A 81 -18.28 8.03 20.91
C SER A 81 -17.11 7.81 19.94
N GLU A 82 -15.95 8.43 20.23
CA GLU A 82 -14.76 8.47 19.35
C GLU A 82 -15.05 8.87 17.90
N SER A 83 -16.21 9.49 17.67
CA SER A 83 -16.66 9.90 16.35
C SER A 83 -16.40 11.38 16.13
N TYR A 84 -16.43 11.78 14.88
CA TYR A 84 -16.19 13.12 14.41
C TYR A 84 -17.42 13.62 13.67
N ILE A 85 -17.61 14.94 13.66
CA ILE A 85 -18.54 15.56 12.73
C ILE A 85 -17.97 15.38 11.32
N SER A 86 -18.67 14.60 10.50
CA SER A 86 -18.27 14.30 9.14
C SER A 86 -19.39 14.59 8.17
N GLY A 87 -19.00 14.97 6.96
CA GLY A 87 -19.91 15.28 5.87
C GLY A 87 -19.44 14.65 4.58
N LEU A 88 -20.35 14.04 3.83
CA LEU A 88 -20.05 13.60 2.47
C LEU A 88 -20.01 14.83 1.56
N LEU A 89 -18.92 14.97 0.81
CA LEU A 89 -18.76 15.95 -0.26
C LEU A 89 -18.82 15.16 -1.56
N GLY A 90 -19.82 15.39 -2.42
CA GLY A 90 -19.88 14.62 -3.67
C GLY A 90 -21.19 14.66 -4.45
N LEU A 91 -22.32 15.03 -3.85
CA LEU A 91 -23.59 15.09 -4.57
C LEU A 91 -23.91 16.53 -5.01
N PRO A 92 -24.11 16.77 -6.32
CA PRO A 92 -24.22 18.11 -6.89
C PRO A 92 -25.55 18.82 -6.56
N VAL A 93 -26.53 18.13 -5.97
CA VAL A 93 -27.87 18.70 -5.74
C VAL A 93 -28.43 18.25 -4.40
N GLY A 94 -28.66 19.21 -3.50
CA GLY A 94 -29.43 19.01 -2.27
C GLY A 94 -28.64 19.10 -0.96
N ALA A 95 -29.39 19.23 0.14
CA ALA A 95 -28.87 19.22 1.50
C ALA A 95 -28.37 17.82 1.86
N GLN A 96 -27.06 17.65 2.05
CA GLN A 96 -26.48 16.35 2.38
C GLN A 96 -26.50 16.13 3.89
N PRO A 97 -26.93 14.96 4.40
CA PRO A 97 -26.99 14.74 5.84
C PRO A 97 -25.59 14.75 6.45
N LEU A 98 -25.45 15.42 7.58
CA LEU A 98 -24.26 15.37 8.42
C LEU A 98 -24.33 14.15 9.32
N CYS A 99 -23.20 13.49 9.53
CA CYS A 99 -23.14 12.26 10.31
C CYS A 99 -21.97 12.24 11.30
N ALA A 100 -22.11 11.42 12.32
CA ALA A 100 -21.04 11.08 13.24
C ALA A 100 -20.30 9.86 12.71
N THR A 101 -19.03 9.99 12.35
CA THR A 101 -18.24 8.88 11.80
C THR A 101 -16.87 8.75 12.48
N ARG A 102 -16.16 7.65 12.26
CA ARG A 102 -14.78 7.49 12.78
C ARG A 102 -13.74 8.27 11.98
N TYR A 103 -14.12 8.89 10.87
CA TYR A 103 -13.21 9.58 9.96
C TYR A 103 -13.28 11.10 10.21
N PRO A 104 -12.20 11.73 10.68
CA PRO A 104 -12.21 13.16 10.94
C PRO A 104 -12.45 13.94 9.64
N THR A 105 -13.29 14.95 9.70
CA THR A 105 -13.44 15.96 8.64
C THR A 105 -12.95 17.28 9.20
N THR A 106 -12.22 18.02 8.37
CA THR A 106 -11.69 19.34 8.72
C THR A 106 -12.73 20.41 8.38
N TRP A 107 -12.92 21.37 9.28
CA TRP A 107 -13.93 22.42 9.22
C TRP A 107 -13.29 23.78 9.48
N ALA A 108 -13.60 24.76 8.64
CA ALA A 108 -13.30 26.16 8.90
C ALA A 108 -14.38 26.75 9.80
N VAL A 109 -13.99 27.54 10.80
CA VAL A 109 -14.92 28.33 11.61
C VAL A 109 -14.72 29.79 11.30
N ARG A 110 -15.81 30.47 10.91
CA ARG A 110 -15.80 31.90 10.57
C ARG A 110 -16.69 32.65 11.52
N ARG A 111 -16.14 33.62 12.26
CA ARG A 111 -16.88 34.42 13.22
C ARG A 111 -17.54 35.58 12.52
N LYS A 112 -18.79 35.91 12.88
CA LYS A 112 -19.39 37.17 12.49
C LYS A 112 -18.75 38.29 13.32
N LYS A 113 -18.29 39.37 12.66
CA LYS A 113 -17.72 40.57 13.29
C LYS A 113 -18.65 41.07 14.40
N ASP A 114 -18.05 41.44 15.53
CA ASP A 114 -18.75 41.96 16.71
C ASP A 114 -19.83 41.03 17.31
N SER A 115 -19.73 39.72 17.05
CA SER A 115 -20.72 38.72 17.50
C SER A 115 -20.04 37.46 18.00
N LEU A 116 -20.70 36.71 18.90
CA LEU A 116 -20.28 35.36 19.32
C LEU A 116 -20.74 34.27 18.34
N LYS A 117 -21.43 34.67 17.27
CA LYS A 117 -21.97 33.76 16.25
C LYS A 117 -20.89 33.42 15.23
N CYS A 118 -20.87 32.17 14.80
CA CYS A 118 -19.98 31.68 13.78
C CYS A 118 -20.71 30.80 12.76
N ALA A 119 -20.17 30.75 11.55
CA ALA A 119 -20.48 29.73 10.55
C ALA A 119 -19.41 28.64 10.62
N ILE A 120 -19.84 27.37 10.59
CA ILE A 120 -18.94 26.22 10.50
C ILE A 120 -19.03 25.71 9.05
N THR A 121 -17.98 25.94 8.27
CA THR A 121 -17.93 25.67 6.84
C THR A 121 -16.86 24.65 6.51
N ILE A 122 -16.95 24.05 5.33
CA ILE A 122 -15.87 23.19 4.84
C ILE A 122 -14.76 24.12 4.30
N PRO A 123 -13.50 23.93 4.72
CA PRO A 123 -12.38 24.68 4.16
C PRO A 123 -12.21 24.18 2.73
N VAL A 124 -12.55 24.99 1.75
CA VAL A 124 -12.25 24.61 0.39
C VAL A 124 -11.75 25.76 -0.44
N ASP A 125 -10.61 25.49 -1.05
CA ASP A 125 -9.98 26.30 -2.08
C ASP A 125 -10.63 25.97 -3.44
N TRP A 126 -11.96 26.12 -3.56
CA TRP A 126 -12.65 25.96 -4.85
C TRP A 126 -12.52 27.27 -5.66
N ASP A 127 -11.31 27.62 -6.09
CA ASP A 127 -11.09 28.87 -6.83
C ASP A 127 -11.58 28.83 -8.29
N GLU A 128 -11.90 27.65 -8.86
CA GLU A 128 -12.18 27.53 -10.30
C GLU A 128 -13.64 27.20 -10.68
N PHE A 129 -14.45 26.62 -9.78
CA PHE A 129 -15.72 25.99 -10.20
C PHE A 129 -17.00 26.58 -9.57
N ARG A 130 -16.90 27.56 -8.67
CA ARG A 130 -18.08 28.20 -8.08
C ARG A 130 -17.92 29.72 -7.92
N PRO A 131 -19.02 30.48 -7.89
CA PRO A 131 -18.98 31.89 -7.57
C PRO A 131 -18.26 32.11 -6.23
N LYS A 132 -17.42 33.15 -6.13
CA LYS A 132 -16.60 33.54 -4.95
C LYS A 132 -17.36 33.70 -3.61
N ASP A 133 -18.68 33.51 -3.60
CA ASP A 133 -19.56 33.64 -2.44
C ASP A 133 -20.27 32.33 -2.03
N SER A 134 -19.99 31.19 -2.68
CA SER A 134 -20.69 29.92 -2.40
C SER A 134 -19.95 29.07 -1.38
N TYR A 135 -20.02 29.45 -0.11
CA TYR A 135 -19.56 28.57 0.97
C TYR A 135 -20.62 27.52 1.27
N ILE A 136 -20.15 26.38 1.73
CA ILE A 136 -20.99 25.27 2.15
C ILE A 136 -20.65 24.97 3.60
N GLY A 137 -21.67 24.93 4.45
CA GLY A 137 -21.48 24.75 5.88
C GLY A 137 -22.55 23.91 6.53
N ILE A 138 -22.39 23.75 7.83
CA ILE A 138 -23.34 23.06 8.69
C ILE A 138 -24.56 23.96 8.86
N GLY A 139 -25.72 23.45 8.47
CA GLY A 139 -26.99 24.09 8.72
C GLY A 139 -28.05 23.11 9.19
N VAL A 140 -29.15 23.65 9.70
CA VAL A 140 -30.30 22.90 10.18
C VAL A 140 -31.37 22.90 9.11
N ASN A 141 -31.82 21.71 8.71
CA ASN A 141 -32.98 21.61 7.83
C ASN A 141 -34.26 21.84 8.65
N SER A 142 -34.93 22.97 8.41
CA SER A 142 -36.15 23.41 9.11
C SER A 142 -37.28 22.37 9.12
N THR A 143 -37.38 21.53 8.09
CA THR A 143 -38.42 20.50 7.97
C THR A 143 -38.13 19.25 8.79
N SER A 144 -36.86 18.88 8.97
CA SER A 144 -36.48 17.57 9.53
C SER A 144 -35.67 17.63 10.82
N VAL A 145 -35.25 18.82 11.27
CA VAL A 145 -34.36 19.01 12.44
C VAL A 145 -33.02 18.27 12.29
N ARG A 146 -32.75 17.73 11.10
CA ARG A 146 -31.49 17.06 10.75
C ARG A 146 -30.47 18.10 10.35
N LEU A 147 -29.24 17.86 10.74
CA LEU A 147 -28.12 18.66 10.27
C LEU A 147 -27.77 18.24 8.86
N CYS A 148 -27.58 19.24 8.03
CA CYS A 148 -27.17 19.05 6.66
C CYS A 148 -26.03 19.99 6.32
N ILE A 149 -25.24 19.57 5.34
CA ILE A 149 -24.33 20.42 4.61
C ILE A 149 -25.16 21.18 3.59
N ILE A 150 -25.30 22.49 3.77
CA ILE A 150 -26.09 23.35 2.88
C ILE A 150 -25.26 24.53 2.37
N PRO A 151 -25.53 25.02 1.14
CA PRO A 151 -24.96 26.28 0.68
C PRO A 151 -25.42 27.42 1.58
N PHE A 152 -24.51 28.32 1.91
CA PHE A 152 -24.84 29.52 2.65
C PHE A 152 -25.65 30.46 1.75
N ALA A 153 -26.93 30.63 2.06
CA ALA A 153 -27.82 31.51 1.32
C ALA A 153 -27.76 32.93 1.89
N LYS A 154 -27.79 33.95 1.02
CA LYS A 154 -27.73 35.38 1.41
C LYS A 154 -28.89 35.86 2.31
N LYS A 155 -29.92 35.04 2.54
CA LYS A 155 -31.17 35.44 3.23
C LYS A 155 -31.55 34.58 4.45
N GLU A 156 -30.93 33.42 4.66
CA GLU A 156 -31.29 32.46 5.71
C GLU A 156 -30.11 32.23 6.67
N GLU A 157 -29.66 33.32 7.30
CA GLU A 157 -28.49 33.28 8.19
C GLU A 157 -28.75 32.43 9.45
N LEU A 158 -29.97 32.41 9.99
CA LEU A 158 -30.23 31.86 11.31
C LEU A 158 -30.05 30.33 11.39
N ASP A 159 -30.35 29.61 10.31
CA ASP A 159 -30.27 28.15 10.26
C ASP A 159 -28.83 27.63 10.08
N GLN A 160 -27.88 28.54 9.88
CA GLN A 160 -26.47 28.23 9.58
C GLN A 160 -25.51 28.85 10.58
N LEU A 161 -26.06 29.56 11.58
CA LEU A 161 -25.30 30.24 12.61
C LEU A 161 -25.24 29.42 13.89
N TRP A 162 -24.03 29.34 14.43
CA TRP A 162 -23.69 28.56 15.60
C TRP A 162 -23.01 29.44 16.64
N ARG A 163 -23.03 29.02 17.90
CA ARG A 163 -22.22 29.59 18.98
C ARG A 163 -21.43 28.45 19.61
N LEU A 164 -20.18 28.72 19.93
CA LEU A 164 -19.30 27.77 20.61
C LEU A 164 -19.21 28.17 22.09
N GLU A 165 -19.84 27.41 22.97
CA GLU A 165 -19.78 27.62 24.43
C GLU A 165 -18.71 26.68 25.00
N ARG A 166 -17.62 27.22 25.52
CA ARG A 166 -16.57 26.41 26.16
C ARG A 166 -17.12 25.77 27.44
N ILE A 167 -16.91 24.47 27.60
CA ILE A 167 -17.35 23.71 28.78
C ILE A 167 -16.15 23.49 29.69
N GLY A 168 -16.20 24.05 30.89
CA GLY A 168 -15.17 23.94 31.91
C GLY A 168 -14.20 25.13 31.93
N ASP A 169 -13.80 25.50 33.15
CA ASP A 169 -12.75 26.50 33.41
C ASP A 169 -11.34 25.91 33.35
N THR A 170 -11.21 24.62 33.03
CA THR A 170 -9.93 23.95 32.93
C THR A 170 -9.21 24.42 31.67
N THR A 171 -8.39 25.46 31.85
CA THR A 171 -6.97 25.37 31.54
C THR A 171 -6.52 23.91 31.60
N TYR A 172 -6.48 23.25 30.43
CA TYR A 172 -5.59 22.10 30.22
C TYR A 172 -4.11 22.52 30.35
N GLU A 173 -3.79 23.76 30.76
CA GLU A 173 -2.43 24.26 30.88
C GLU A 173 -1.60 23.55 31.95
N GLU A 174 -2.17 23.11 33.08
CA GLU A 174 -1.38 22.42 34.12
C GLU A 174 -0.95 21.00 33.70
N ASP A 175 -1.74 20.30 32.89
CA ASP A 175 -1.37 19.00 32.32
C ASP A 175 -0.69 19.12 30.95
N CYS A 176 -0.88 20.20 30.19
CA CYS A 176 -0.19 20.42 28.93
C CYS A 176 1.32 20.53 29.12
N ALA A 177 1.81 21.19 30.19
CA ALA A 177 3.24 21.32 30.42
C ALA A 177 3.92 19.98 30.79
N ASN A 178 3.20 19.10 31.50
CA ASN A 178 3.70 17.78 31.88
C ASN A 178 3.57 16.79 30.71
N ASN A 179 2.45 16.81 29.98
CA ASN A 179 2.27 16.01 28.78
C ASN A 179 3.23 16.44 27.67
N ALA A 180 3.49 17.74 27.50
CA ALA A 180 4.47 18.23 26.54
C ALA A 180 5.89 17.77 26.90
N ARG A 181 6.27 17.83 28.19
CA ARG A 181 7.56 17.29 28.65
C ARG A 181 7.68 15.77 28.46
N GLU A 182 6.60 15.03 28.71
CA GLU A 182 6.59 13.58 28.49
C GLU A 182 6.64 13.24 26.99
N LEU A 183 5.90 13.97 26.15
CA LEU A 183 5.98 13.86 24.68
C LEU A 183 7.38 14.20 24.15
N GLU A 184 8.00 15.25 24.69
CA GLU A 184 9.38 15.62 24.34
C GLU A 184 10.37 14.53 24.74
N ARG A 185 10.21 13.94 25.93
CA ARG A 185 11.01 12.79 26.38
C ARG A 185 10.81 11.58 25.47
N GLN A 186 9.57 11.28 25.09
CA GLN A 186 9.25 10.18 24.17
C GLN A 186 9.82 10.44 22.77
N LEU A 187 9.76 11.67 22.29
CA LEU A 187 10.33 12.08 21.01
C LEU A 187 11.85 11.97 21.03
N GLN A 188 12.51 12.41 22.10
CA GLN A 188 13.96 12.25 22.27
C GLN A 188 14.36 10.78 22.33
N ALA A 189 13.59 9.94 23.04
CA ALA A 189 13.83 8.49 23.11
C ALA A 189 13.58 7.80 21.76
N ALA A 190 12.58 8.22 20.99
CA ALA A 190 12.32 7.73 19.65
C ALA A 190 13.44 8.16 18.68
N ASN A 191 13.90 9.41 18.78
CA ASN A 191 14.99 9.93 17.94
C ASN A 191 16.33 9.22 18.25
N SER A 192 16.60 8.93 19.52
CA SER A 192 17.78 8.16 19.93
C SER A 192 17.74 6.72 19.40
N ARG A 193 16.56 6.08 19.36
CA ARG A 193 16.37 4.77 18.73
C ARG A 193 16.56 4.84 17.22
N CYS A 194 15.94 5.82 16.56
CA CYS A 194 16.05 5.99 15.12
C CYS A 194 17.50 6.21 14.67
N THR A 195 18.27 7.04 15.39
CA THR A 195 19.70 7.25 15.10
C THR A 195 20.56 6.01 15.35
N SER A 196 20.22 5.20 16.36
CA SER A 196 20.87 3.90 16.58
C SER A 196 20.59 2.93 15.41
N ASP A 197 19.33 2.83 15.00
CA ASP A 197 18.91 1.96 13.90
C ASP A 197 19.52 2.40 12.56
N GLU A 198 19.68 3.72 12.33
CA GLU A 198 20.38 4.26 11.16
C GLU A 198 21.85 3.85 11.12
N LEU A 199 22.54 3.88 12.27
CA LEU A 199 23.93 3.44 12.37
C LEU A 199 24.07 1.94 12.13
N GLU A 200 23.15 1.13 12.66
CA GLU A 200 23.11 -0.31 12.43
C GLU A 200 22.84 -0.63 10.95
N LEU A 201 21.89 0.06 10.33
CA LEU A 201 21.59 -0.08 8.90
C LEU A 201 22.81 0.28 8.03
N LEU A 202 23.54 1.32 8.41
CA LEU A 202 24.77 1.73 7.70
C LEU A 202 25.88 0.68 7.84
N ALA A 203 26.04 0.08 9.02
CA ALA A 203 26.97 -1.04 9.23
C ALA A 203 26.57 -2.28 8.41
N MET A 204 25.28 -2.61 8.34
CA MET A 204 24.77 -3.71 7.51
C MET A 204 25.01 -3.45 6.02
N LYS A 205 24.80 -2.22 5.54
CA LYS A 205 25.11 -1.83 4.16
C LYS A 205 26.59 -2.00 3.84
N GLN A 206 27.50 -1.58 4.72
CA GLN A 206 28.93 -1.79 4.52
C GLN A 206 29.30 -3.29 4.47
N LYS A 207 28.68 -4.11 5.34
CA LYS A 207 28.87 -5.57 5.32
C LYS A 207 28.36 -6.20 4.03
N LEU A 208 27.23 -5.72 3.50
CA LEU A 208 26.69 -6.18 2.21
C LEU A 208 27.66 -5.85 1.06
N VAL A 209 28.16 -4.63 0.98
CA VAL A 209 29.14 -4.22 -0.03
C VAL A 209 30.41 -5.08 0.05
N ALA A 210 30.91 -5.37 1.26
CA ALA A 210 32.06 -6.26 1.43
C ALA A 210 31.78 -7.68 0.89
N LYS A 211 30.56 -8.20 1.12
CA LYS A 211 30.14 -9.52 0.61
C LYS A 211 29.92 -9.53 -0.91
N GLU A 212 29.45 -8.45 -1.50
CA GLU A 212 29.34 -8.30 -2.95
C GLU A 212 30.72 -8.35 -3.62
N VAL A 213 31.72 -7.68 -3.04
CA VAL A 213 33.11 -7.73 -3.52
C VAL A 213 33.69 -9.15 -3.40
N GLU A 214 33.44 -9.83 -2.29
CA GLU A 214 33.86 -11.24 -2.09
C GLU A 214 33.23 -12.17 -3.14
N LEU A 215 31.94 -12.01 -3.42
CA LEU A 215 31.23 -12.77 -4.46
C LEU A 215 31.81 -12.51 -5.85
N ALA A 216 32.09 -11.25 -6.20
CA ALA A 216 32.70 -10.90 -7.48
C ALA A 216 34.09 -11.55 -7.64
N ASN A 217 34.89 -11.59 -6.56
CA ASN A 217 36.19 -12.26 -6.56
C ASN A 217 36.05 -13.77 -6.75
N MET A 218 35.10 -14.42 -6.06
CA MET A 218 34.83 -15.85 -6.22
C MET A 218 34.35 -16.19 -7.63
N GLN A 219 33.49 -15.36 -8.23
CA GLN A 219 33.05 -15.53 -9.62
C GLN A 219 34.20 -15.40 -10.62
N SER A 220 35.11 -14.43 -10.41
CA SER A 220 36.32 -14.28 -11.23
C SER A 220 37.21 -15.52 -11.14
N GLU A 221 37.42 -16.06 -9.93
CA GLU A 221 38.25 -17.23 -9.73
C GLU A 221 37.65 -18.50 -10.35
N LEU A 222 36.33 -18.70 -10.20
CA LEU A 222 35.62 -19.77 -10.90
C LEU A 222 35.73 -19.63 -12.42
N GLY A 223 35.72 -18.41 -12.95
CA GLY A 223 35.98 -18.14 -14.37
C GLY A 223 37.35 -18.66 -14.81
N LYS A 224 38.42 -18.33 -14.07
CA LYS A 224 39.79 -18.82 -14.36
C LYS A 224 39.89 -20.34 -14.28
N GLN A 225 39.30 -20.94 -13.24
CA GLN A 225 39.28 -22.40 -13.09
C GLN A 225 38.53 -23.08 -14.24
N GLY A 226 37.44 -22.47 -14.72
CA GLY A 226 36.71 -22.92 -15.90
C GLY A 226 37.56 -22.90 -17.18
N GLU A 227 38.42 -21.90 -17.36
CA GLU A 227 39.37 -21.85 -18.48
C GLU A 227 40.43 -22.94 -18.38
N VAL A 228 40.99 -23.18 -17.18
CA VAL A 228 41.94 -24.27 -16.93
C VAL A 228 41.30 -25.63 -17.23
N LEU A 229 40.08 -25.87 -16.76
CA LEU A 229 39.36 -27.12 -17.04
C LEU A 229 39.10 -27.32 -18.53
N LYS A 230 38.72 -26.26 -19.27
CA LYS A 230 38.58 -26.31 -20.73
C LYS A 230 39.90 -26.64 -21.41
N ALA A 231 41.02 -26.06 -20.95
CA ALA A 231 42.34 -26.37 -21.49
C ALA A 231 42.73 -27.83 -21.26
N VAL A 232 42.51 -28.36 -20.05
CA VAL A 232 42.75 -29.76 -19.70
C VAL A 232 41.86 -30.70 -20.52
N GLN A 233 40.57 -30.39 -20.66
CA GLN A 233 39.65 -31.18 -21.47
C GLN A 233 40.07 -31.21 -22.94
N ASN A 234 40.50 -30.08 -23.49
CA ASN A 234 41.01 -30.01 -24.86
C ASN A 234 42.32 -30.79 -25.04
N ALA A 235 43.24 -30.74 -24.07
CA ALA A 235 44.45 -31.55 -24.08
C ALA A 235 44.14 -33.05 -24.04
N SER A 236 43.22 -33.48 -23.17
CA SER A 236 42.75 -34.86 -23.09
C SER A 236 42.11 -35.33 -24.40
N ARG A 237 41.28 -34.50 -25.04
CA ARG A 237 40.70 -34.79 -26.37
C ARG A 237 41.78 -34.97 -27.44
N LYS A 238 42.83 -34.12 -27.43
CA LYS A 238 43.96 -34.25 -28.35
C LYS A 238 44.72 -35.57 -28.14
N GLN A 239 45.02 -35.92 -26.89
CA GLN A 239 45.67 -37.19 -26.55
C GLN A 239 44.84 -38.40 -26.98
N ALA A 240 43.52 -38.37 -26.75
CA ALA A 240 42.63 -39.46 -27.19
C ALA A 240 42.61 -39.61 -28.72
N ALA A 241 42.64 -38.50 -29.46
CA ALA A 241 42.73 -38.52 -30.93
C ALA A 241 44.07 -39.09 -31.41
N GLU A 242 45.19 -38.72 -30.78
CA GLU A 242 46.52 -39.23 -31.09
C GLU A 242 46.62 -40.74 -30.82
N LEU A 243 46.17 -41.22 -29.65
CA LEU A 243 46.14 -42.64 -29.32
C LEU A 243 45.31 -43.45 -30.31
N LYS A 244 44.18 -42.89 -30.78
CA LYS A 244 43.34 -43.52 -31.80
C LYS A 244 44.08 -43.66 -33.13
N GLU A 245 44.88 -42.67 -33.51
CA GLU A 245 45.68 -42.74 -34.73
C GLU A 245 46.84 -43.75 -34.61
N GLN A 246 47.52 -43.78 -33.47
CA GLN A 246 48.54 -44.80 -33.17
C GLN A 246 47.96 -46.22 -33.23
N HIS A 247 46.75 -46.44 -32.70
CA HIS A 247 46.06 -47.74 -32.80
C HIS A 247 45.79 -48.14 -34.25
N LYS A 248 45.35 -47.21 -35.12
CA LYS A 248 45.16 -47.52 -36.55
C LYS A 248 46.46 -47.93 -37.22
N VAL A 249 47.57 -47.27 -36.89
CA VAL A 249 48.90 -47.61 -37.43
C VAL A 249 49.32 -49.01 -36.95
N LEU A 250 49.15 -49.31 -35.66
CA LEU A 250 49.43 -50.64 -35.11
C LEU A 250 48.58 -51.73 -35.78
N ASP A 251 47.28 -51.47 -36.00
CA ASP A 251 46.40 -52.39 -36.71
C ASP A 251 46.84 -52.61 -38.16
N ALA A 252 47.33 -51.57 -38.84
CA ALA A 252 47.88 -51.68 -40.19
C ALA A 252 49.18 -52.50 -40.21
N ILE A 253 50.10 -52.27 -39.26
CA ILE A 253 51.32 -53.07 -39.10
C ILE A 253 50.98 -54.53 -38.82
N LYS A 254 50.03 -54.79 -37.92
CA LYS A 254 49.58 -56.15 -37.60
C LYS A 254 49.01 -56.86 -38.83
N LYS A 255 48.21 -56.18 -39.65
CA LYS A 255 47.73 -56.73 -40.93
C LYS A 255 48.85 -57.05 -41.90
N LEU A 256 49.87 -56.18 -42.01
CA LEU A 256 51.05 -56.42 -42.86
C LEU A 256 51.88 -57.61 -42.37
N LEU A 257 52.08 -57.75 -41.06
CA LEU A 257 52.77 -58.90 -40.46
C LEU A 257 52.03 -60.20 -40.75
N ASN A 258 50.72 -60.26 -40.47
CA ASN A 258 49.91 -61.44 -40.76
C ASN A 258 49.89 -61.81 -42.25
N ALA A 259 50.01 -60.83 -43.16
CA ALA A 259 50.11 -61.08 -44.60
C ALA A 259 51.49 -61.64 -45.01
N LYS A 260 52.56 -61.34 -44.26
CA LYS A 260 53.92 -61.85 -44.50
C LYS A 260 54.21 -63.19 -43.81
N GLU A 261 53.48 -63.53 -42.76
CA GLU A 261 53.61 -64.81 -42.05
C GLU A 261 53.55 -66.07 -42.97
N PRO A 262 52.63 -66.18 -43.96
CA PRO A 262 52.63 -67.35 -44.85
C PRO A 262 53.84 -67.44 -45.80
N THR A 263 54.52 -66.33 -46.11
CA THR A 263 55.71 -66.36 -46.98
C THR A 263 56.95 -66.86 -46.24
N ILE A 264 57.01 -66.67 -44.92
CA ILE A 264 58.11 -67.19 -44.08
C ILE A 264 57.86 -68.65 -43.74
N SER A 265 56.60 -69.04 -43.49
CA SER A 265 56.23 -70.44 -43.24
C SER A 265 56.50 -71.36 -44.45
N GLU A 266 56.52 -70.84 -45.68
CA GLU A 266 56.90 -71.61 -46.88
C GLU A 266 58.44 -71.72 -47.07
N ASP A 267 59.21 -70.80 -46.49
CA ASP A 267 60.68 -70.82 -46.53
C ASP A 267 61.28 -71.70 -45.40
N ASP A 268 60.62 -71.77 -44.24
CA ASP A 268 61.01 -72.68 -43.14
C ASP A 268 60.65 -74.15 -43.41
N GLU A 269 59.71 -74.47 -44.31
CA GLU A 269 59.51 -75.86 -44.80
C GLU A 269 60.71 -76.39 -45.62
N LYS A 270 61.71 -75.56 -45.95
CA LYS A 270 62.96 -75.98 -46.61
C LYS A 270 64.16 -76.07 -45.68
N SER A 271 64.00 -75.75 -44.40
CA SER A 271 65.10 -75.66 -43.44
C SER A 271 64.65 -76.16 -42.07
N GLU A 272 64.54 -77.47 -41.90
CA GLU A 272 65.09 -78.18 -40.73
C GLU A 272 64.79 -79.69 -40.79
N ASP A 273 65.70 -80.42 -41.44
CA ASP A 273 66.17 -81.73 -40.99
C ASP A 273 67.39 -81.48 -40.06
N SER A 274 67.15 -81.14 -38.79
CA SER A 274 68.12 -81.40 -37.72
C SER A 274 67.51 -81.20 -36.33
N GLY A 275 67.02 -82.30 -35.77
CA GLY A 275 67.55 -82.82 -34.51
C GLY A 275 67.57 -81.92 -33.27
N VAL A 276 66.56 -82.11 -32.41
CA VAL A 276 66.69 -82.55 -31.01
C VAL A 276 67.71 -81.82 -30.13
N LEU A 277 67.22 -81.12 -29.08
CA LEU A 277 67.52 -81.47 -27.69
C LEU A 277 66.51 -80.83 -26.72
N ARG A 278 65.76 -81.71 -26.04
CA ARG A 278 65.11 -81.44 -24.75
C ARG A 278 66.20 -81.18 -23.71
N GLU A 279 66.04 -80.17 -22.85
CA GLU A 279 66.17 -80.38 -21.40
C GLU A 279 65.52 -79.26 -20.56
N LYS A 280 64.94 -79.71 -19.45
CA LYS A 280 64.28 -79.02 -18.33
C LYS A 280 65.00 -77.77 -17.81
N VAL A 281 64.23 -76.71 -17.49
CA VAL A 281 64.33 -76.03 -16.19
C VAL A 281 62.93 -75.64 -15.72
N GLN A 282 62.62 -76.20 -14.56
CA GLN A 282 61.49 -75.96 -13.69
C GLN A 282 61.80 -74.72 -12.83
N GLU A 283 60.75 -74.07 -12.32
CA GLU A 283 60.73 -73.38 -11.02
C GLU A 283 60.94 -71.86 -10.96
N VAL A 284 60.07 -71.24 -10.14
CA VAL A 284 60.12 -69.93 -9.48
C VAL A 284 59.77 -68.68 -10.31
N PHE A 285 58.51 -68.23 -10.23
CA PHE A 285 58.16 -67.03 -9.44
C PHE A 285 56.64 -66.84 -9.43
N SER A 286 56.03 -67.31 -8.34
CA SER A 286 54.75 -66.80 -7.86
C SER A 286 54.94 -65.33 -7.44
N GLY A 287 54.05 -64.47 -7.89
CA GLY A 287 54.08 -63.04 -7.59
C GLY A 287 52.68 -62.45 -7.66
N GLU A 288 51.78 -62.97 -6.84
CA GLU A 288 50.58 -62.29 -6.37
C GLU A 288 50.94 -60.88 -5.91
N LYS A 289 50.32 -59.86 -6.51
CA LYS A 289 50.00 -58.62 -5.81
C LYS A 289 48.58 -58.20 -6.15
N GLU A 290 47.73 -58.40 -5.17
CA GLU A 290 46.37 -57.88 -5.04
C GLU A 290 46.28 -56.38 -5.35
N PRO A 291 45.11 -55.92 -5.83
CA PRO A 291 44.76 -54.50 -5.82
C PRO A 291 44.57 -54.02 -4.37
N PRO A 292 45.03 -52.81 -3.99
CA PRO A 292 44.72 -52.28 -2.67
C PRO A 292 43.24 -51.89 -2.58
N ASN A 293 42.53 -52.60 -1.70
CA ASN A 293 41.33 -52.14 -1.02
C ASN A 293 41.57 -50.74 -0.42
N LEU A 294 40.73 -49.77 -0.79
CA LEU A 294 40.49 -48.57 0.00
C LEU A 294 39.23 -48.82 0.83
N GLU A 295 39.40 -49.57 1.93
CA GLU A 295 38.43 -49.58 3.00
C GLU A 295 38.60 -48.33 3.87
N VAL A 296 37.47 -47.63 3.96
CA VAL A 296 36.93 -46.92 5.12
C VAL A 296 37.62 -47.30 6.44
N GLY A 297 38.21 -46.30 7.10
CA GLY A 297 38.70 -46.37 8.48
C GLY A 297 38.33 -45.09 9.21
N THR A 298 37.31 -45.22 10.06
CA THR A 298 36.81 -44.27 11.04
C THR A 298 37.79 -44.03 12.19
N ASP A 299 37.62 -42.85 12.80
CA ASP A 299 37.95 -42.45 14.17
C ASP A 299 39.42 -42.29 14.56
N GLU A 300 39.83 -41.02 14.74
CA GLU A 300 40.47 -40.65 16.01
C GLU A 300 39.97 -39.29 16.52
N ALA A 301 39.69 -39.32 17.81
CA ALA A 301 39.18 -38.25 18.62
C ALA A 301 40.21 -37.13 18.82
N VAL A 302 39.75 -35.89 18.66
CA VAL A 302 40.33 -34.76 19.40
C VAL A 302 39.21 -34.19 20.27
N LYS A 303 39.30 -34.52 21.55
CA LYS A 303 38.77 -33.68 22.63
C LYS A 303 39.63 -32.43 22.66
N ASP A 304 39.02 -31.25 22.57
CA ASP A 304 39.39 -30.21 23.52
C ASP A 304 38.23 -29.25 23.78
N ASP A 305 38.09 -28.95 25.05
CA ASP A 305 37.03 -28.18 25.70
C ASP A 305 37.19 -26.68 25.43
N THR A 306 36.11 -25.96 25.09
CA THR A 306 35.81 -24.65 25.71
C THR A 306 34.38 -24.16 25.46
N VAL A 307 33.53 -24.36 26.48
CA VAL A 307 32.70 -23.36 27.19
C VAL A 307 32.04 -22.20 26.41
N GLY A 308 30.70 -22.09 26.57
CA GLY A 308 29.94 -20.81 26.60
C GLY A 308 28.73 -20.78 25.66
N ASP A 309 27.55 -21.28 26.03
CA ASP A 309 26.50 -20.61 26.83
C ASP A 309 25.53 -19.73 26.00
N ARG A 310 24.22 -19.93 26.27
CA ARG A 310 22.98 -19.29 25.75
C ARG A 310 22.49 -19.76 24.36
N GLY A 311 21.27 -20.24 24.16
CA GLY A 311 20.03 -20.11 24.91
C GLY A 311 19.00 -19.33 24.08
N LEU A 312 17.90 -20.01 23.72
CA LEU A 312 16.53 -19.52 23.45
C LEU A 312 15.92 -19.86 22.06
N GLU A 313 14.92 -20.75 22.16
CA GLU A 313 13.57 -20.68 21.58
C GLU A 313 13.41 -20.52 20.06
N GLY A 314 13.21 -21.67 19.41
CA GLY A 314 12.59 -21.78 18.09
C GLY A 314 11.07 -21.68 18.20
N ALA A 315 10.51 -20.72 17.47
CA ALA A 315 9.09 -20.50 17.31
C ALA A 315 8.47 -21.48 16.31
N ASP A 316 7.19 -21.77 16.56
CA ASP A 316 6.30 -22.61 15.81
C ASP A 316 6.16 -22.20 14.33
N VAL A 317 6.26 -23.19 13.45
CA VAL A 317 5.95 -23.08 12.02
C VAL A 317 4.51 -23.55 11.82
N GLU A 318 3.57 -22.61 11.76
CA GLU A 318 2.21 -22.90 11.30
C GLU A 318 2.12 -22.84 9.77
N ASN A 319 1.70 -23.98 9.22
CA ASN A 319 1.22 -24.16 7.86
C ASN A 319 -0.02 -23.30 7.60
N TYR A 320 -0.05 -22.55 6.50
CA TYR A 320 -1.30 -22.13 5.89
C TYR A 320 -1.40 -22.58 4.44
N ALA A 321 -2.46 -23.34 4.21
CA ALA A 321 -2.85 -23.97 2.98
C ALA A 321 -3.37 -22.97 1.95
N VAL A 322 -3.11 -23.33 0.69
CA VAL A 322 -3.63 -22.76 -0.54
C VAL A 322 -5.08 -23.19 -0.72
N GLU A 323 -6.02 -22.25 -0.82
CA GLU A 323 -7.32 -22.49 -1.46
C GLU A 323 -7.52 -21.53 -2.64
N ASN A 324 -7.37 -22.10 -3.84
CA ASN A 324 -7.94 -21.62 -5.08
C ASN A 324 -9.35 -22.24 -5.22
N SER A 325 -10.38 -21.43 -5.48
CA SER A 325 -11.53 -21.85 -6.31
C SER A 325 -12.39 -20.67 -6.76
N LEU A 326 -12.36 -20.42 -8.07
CA LEU A 326 -13.46 -19.87 -8.86
C LEU A 326 -14.72 -20.73 -8.67
N ASN A 327 -15.93 -20.14 -8.55
CA ASN A 327 -16.93 -20.22 -9.62
C ASN A 327 -18.18 -19.34 -9.37
N LYS A 328 -18.80 -19.00 -10.50
CA LYS A 328 -19.98 -18.19 -10.80
C LYS A 328 -21.25 -18.56 -10.01
N GLN A 329 -22.11 -17.57 -9.73
CA GLN A 329 -23.50 -17.57 -10.22
C GLN A 329 -24.20 -16.21 -10.05
N VAL A 330 -24.67 -15.69 -11.19
CA VAL A 330 -25.71 -14.67 -11.35
C VAL A 330 -27.07 -15.30 -11.01
N PRO A 331 -28.05 -14.51 -10.56
CA PRO A 331 -29.37 -14.71 -11.13
C PRO A 331 -29.99 -13.42 -11.66
N SER A 332 -30.41 -13.52 -12.91
CA SER A 332 -31.29 -12.62 -13.62
C SER A 332 -32.68 -12.64 -13.00
N SER A 333 -33.28 -11.45 -13.00
CA SER A 333 -34.71 -11.18 -12.93
C SER A 333 -35.54 -12.01 -13.94
N THR A 334 -36.66 -12.59 -13.48
CA THR A 334 -37.90 -12.71 -14.28
C THR A 334 -39.14 -12.71 -13.37
N THR A 335 -40.10 -11.91 -13.83
CA THR A 335 -41.50 -11.62 -13.47
C THR A 335 -42.44 -12.82 -13.35
N GLN A 336 -43.44 -12.71 -12.45
CA GLN A 336 -44.88 -13.08 -12.55
C GLN A 336 -45.43 -13.32 -11.13
N GLU A 337 -46.69 -13.15 -10.74
CA GLU A 337 -47.91 -12.52 -11.28
C GLU A 337 -49.01 -12.78 -10.21
N GLN A 338 -49.95 -11.83 -10.06
CA GLN A 338 -51.32 -11.97 -9.52
C GLN A 338 -51.57 -12.48 -8.07
N GLN A 339 -52.25 -11.65 -7.27
CA GLN A 339 -53.71 -11.72 -6.94
C GLN A 339 -54.01 -10.65 -5.86
N ARG A 340 -54.77 -9.58 -6.17
CA ARG A 340 -56.24 -9.41 -6.15
C ARG A 340 -56.86 -9.05 -4.79
N LYS A 341 -57.79 -8.08 -4.88
CA LYS A 341 -58.75 -7.51 -3.90
C LYS A 341 -58.15 -6.41 -3.02
N GLY A 342 -58.70 -5.19 -2.96
CA GLY A 342 -59.95 -4.63 -3.44
C GLY A 342 -60.31 -3.45 -2.53
N VAL A 343 -61.32 -2.68 -2.94
CA VAL A 343 -62.06 -1.64 -2.16
C VAL A 343 -61.72 -0.18 -2.51
N GLU A 344 -62.56 0.32 -3.44
CA GLU A 344 -63.35 1.55 -3.40
C GLU A 344 -62.69 2.94 -3.55
N SER A 345 -62.76 3.41 -4.79
CA SER A 345 -63.49 4.61 -5.25
C SER A 345 -63.79 5.74 -4.26
N HIS A 346 -63.26 6.93 -4.54
CA HIS A 346 -64.07 8.13 -4.64
C HIS A 346 -63.57 9.06 -5.76
N SER A 347 -64.47 9.27 -6.71
CA SER A 347 -64.41 10.28 -7.77
C SER A 347 -64.57 11.68 -7.18
N LEU A 348 -63.73 12.63 -7.58
CA LEU A 348 -64.13 14.03 -7.74
C LEU A 348 -63.40 14.63 -8.94
N SER A 349 -64.17 15.43 -9.66
CA SER A 349 -64.03 15.85 -11.04
C SER A 349 -63.40 17.23 -11.21
N ASN A 350 -62.78 17.41 -12.38
CA ASN A 350 -62.64 18.64 -13.19
C ASN A 350 -61.72 19.76 -12.67
N ALA A 351 -60.70 20.10 -13.47
CA ALA A 351 -60.77 21.26 -14.36
C ALA A 351 -59.52 21.39 -15.25
N THR A 352 -59.82 21.64 -16.52
CA THR A 352 -58.98 21.92 -17.68
C THR A 352 -58.07 23.14 -17.49
N THR A 353 -56.80 23.06 -17.91
CA THR A 353 -56.04 24.19 -18.45
C THR A 353 -54.98 23.64 -19.42
N GLU A 354 -55.25 23.80 -20.72
CA GLU A 354 -54.27 23.63 -21.77
C GLU A 354 -53.25 24.78 -21.69
N GLN A 355 -51.98 24.45 -21.51
CA GLN A 355 -50.87 25.38 -21.75
C GLN A 355 -49.94 24.77 -22.79
N SER A 356 -49.75 25.54 -23.86
CA SER A 356 -48.92 25.24 -25.01
C SER A 356 -47.44 25.07 -24.61
N LEU A 357 -46.86 23.94 -25.00
CA LEU A 357 -45.43 23.69 -24.99
C LEU A 357 -44.70 24.57 -26.03
N PRO A 358 -43.60 25.26 -25.66
CA PRO A 358 -42.70 25.83 -26.65
C PRO A 358 -41.71 24.78 -27.18
N GLU A 359 -41.36 24.92 -28.46
CA GLU A 359 -40.37 24.13 -29.19
C GLU A 359 -39.02 24.02 -28.45
N PRO A 360 -38.31 22.87 -28.55
CA PRO A 360 -36.94 22.77 -28.07
C PRO A 360 -35.96 23.51 -28.98
N ALA A 361 -35.28 24.50 -28.41
CA ALA A 361 -34.17 25.20 -29.03
C ALA A 361 -33.00 24.26 -29.35
N ALA A 362 -32.39 24.50 -30.51
CA ALA A 362 -31.28 23.72 -31.07
C ALA A 362 -30.07 23.62 -30.12
N ILE A 363 -29.57 22.39 -29.98
CA ILE A 363 -28.33 22.05 -29.29
C ILE A 363 -27.14 22.54 -30.14
N PRO A 364 -26.24 23.41 -29.64
CA PRO A 364 -25.01 23.73 -30.35
C PRO A 364 -24.05 22.54 -30.30
N ARG A 365 -23.60 22.10 -31.47
CA ARG A 365 -22.53 21.11 -31.63
C ARG A 365 -21.25 21.64 -30.98
N ILE A 366 -20.78 20.96 -29.94
CA ILE A 366 -19.45 21.14 -29.36
C ILE A 366 -18.43 20.66 -30.39
N GLY A 367 -17.61 21.58 -30.90
CA GLY A 367 -16.47 21.26 -31.76
C GLY A 367 -15.42 20.50 -30.96
N ILE A 368 -15.04 19.32 -31.46
CA ILE A 368 -13.89 18.57 -30.94
C ILE A 368 -12.64 19.36 -31.34
N GLN A 369 -12.00 20.02 -30.38
CA GLN A 369 -10.67 20.58 -30.59
C GLN A 369 -9.68 19.45 -30.80
N THR A 370 -9.02 19.47 -31.95
CA THR A 370 -7.89 18.62 -32.28
C THR A 370 -6.73 18.96 -31.34
N VAL A 371 -6.31 18.00 -30.53
CA VAL A 371 -5.14 18.12 -29.64
C VAL A 371 -3.91 18.34 -30.52
N GLN A 372 -3.22 19.47 -30.36
CA GLN A 372 -1.93 19.70 -31.01
C GLN A 372 -0.87 18.76 -30.40
N PRO A 373 -0.01 18.13 -31.22
CA PRO A 373 1.10 17.34 -30.73
C PRO A 373 2.09 18.22 -29.97
N LEU A 374 2.63 17.69 -28.87
CA LEU A 374 3.65 18.38 -28.07
C LEU A 374 4.87 18.73 -28.93
N PRO A 375 5.53 19.88 -28.67
CA PRO A 375 6.76 20.24 -29.35
C PRO A 375 7.86 19.23 -29.02
N ALA A 376 8.61 18.79 -30.04
CA ALA A 376 9.71 17.82 -29.96
C ALA A 376 10.79 18.15 -28.90
N SER A 377 10.82 19.39 -28.40
CA SER A 377 11.66 19.84 -27.29
C SER A 377 11.31 19.19 -25.93
N VAL A 378 10.10 18.64 -25.74
CA VAL A 378 9.68 18.04 -24.47
C VAL A 378 10.05 16.55 -24.40
N GLU A 379 9.99 15.83 -25.53
CA GLU A 379 10.41 14.42 -25.61
C GLU A 379 11.92 14.27 -25.39
N GLN A 380 12.72 15.25 -25.81
CA GLN A 380 14.18 15.22 -25.61
C GLN A 380 14.59 15.40 -24.14
N LYS A 381 13.80 16.13 -23.33
CA LYS A 381 14.08 16.30 -21.90
C LYS A 381 13.62 15.12 -21.03
N LEU A 382 12.68 14.31 -21.52
CA LEU A 382 12.20 13.13 -20.80
C LEU A 382 13.10 11.89 -21.02
N ALA A 383 13.89 11.87 -22.09
CA ALA A 383 14.90 10.83 -22.33
C ALA A 383 16.15 10.96 -21.44
N GLU A 384 16.47 12.16 -20.95
CA GLU A 384 17.63 12.39 -20.04
C GLU A 384 17.35 12.01 -18.58
N ILE A 385 16.10 11.77 -18.19
CA ILE A 385 15.70 11.48 -16.79
C ILE A 385 15.54 9.97 -16.53
N GLY A 386 15.87 9.10 -17.49
CA GLY A 386 16.04 7.67 -17.21
C GLY A 386 14.76 6.92 -16.79
N PHE A 387 13.59 7.32 -17.27
CA PHE A 387 12.38 6.51 -17.16
C PHE A 387 12.18 5.67 -18.42
N PHE A 388 12.58 4.39 -18.35
CA PHE A 388 12.18 3.40 -19.34
C PHE A 388 10.73 2.96 -19.13
N HIS A 389 10.05 2.82 -20.28
CA HIS A 389 8.73 2.26 -20.50
C HIS A 389 8.47 0.92 -19.80
N PHE A 390 7.26 0.75 -19.29
CA PHE A 390 6.49 -0.49 -19.45
C PHE A 390 5.33 -0.22 -20.41
N GLY A 391 5.10 -1.18 -21.31
CA GLY A 391 4.11 -1.10 -22.39
C GLY A 391 2.68 -1.37 -22.01
#